data_AF-A0A3C0K3R6-F1
#
_entry.id   AF-A0A3C0K3R6-F1
#
_cell.length_a   1.000
_cell.length_b   1.000
_cell.length_c   1.000
_cell.angle_alpha   90.00
_cell.angle_beta   90.00
_cell.angle_gamma   90.00
#
_symmetry.space_group_name_H-M   'P 1'
#
loop_
_entity.id
_entity.type
_entity.pdbx_description
1 polymer ?
#
loop_
_entity_poly.entity_id
_entity_poly.type
_entity_poly.pdbx_seq_one_letter_code
_entity_poly.pdbx_strand_id
1 'polypeptide(L)'
;TSQLNRLISSAVRQHAPPSKNGKRLRIFYATQVTTAPPTILLHINDKTLVHFSYTRYIENKIREQFAFSGTPIRITYRERNE
;
A
#
# COMPACT_ATOMS: atom_id res chain seq x y z
N THR A 1 12.60 -6.35 -0.38
CA THR A 1 11.78 -5.40 -1.18
C THR A 1 10.98 -6.08 -2.28
N SER A 2 11.54 -7.08 -3.00
CA SER A 2 10.84 -7.78 -4.10
C SER A 2 9.54 -8.49 -3.67
N GLN A 3 9.52 -9.18 -2.52
CA GLN A 3 8.31 -9.85 -2.02
C GLN A 3 7.16 -8.88 -1.71
N LEU A 4 7.45 -7.74 -1.05
CA LEU A 4 6.44 -6.71 -0.75
C LEU A 4 5.84 -6.15 -2.05
N ASN A 5 6.66 -5.82 -3.03
CA ASN A 5 6.17 -5.33 -4.33
C ASN A 5 5.31 -6.37 -5.07
N ARG A 6 5.69 -7.65 -5.03
CA ARG A 6 4.88 -8.73 -5.61
C ARG A 6 3.54 -8.88 -4.90
N LEU A 7 3.52 -8.80 -3.57
CA LEU A 7 2.30 -8.84 -2.77
C LEU A 7 1.36 -7.69 -3.13
N ILE A 8 1.87 -6.46 -3.14
CA ILE A 8 1.06 -5.28 -3.48
C ILE A 8 0.53 -5.38 -4.92
N SER A 9 1.37 -5.78 -5.87
CA SER A 9 0.95 -5.98 -7.26
C SER A 9 -0.14 -7.05 -7.38
N SER A 10 -0.03 -8.15 -6.63
CA SER A 10 -1.08 -9.18 -6.57
C SER A 10 -2.37 -8.66 -5.94
N ALA A 11 -2.27 -7.94 -4.82
CA ALA A 11 -3.42 -7.36 -4.13
C ALA A 11 -4.17 -6.37 -5.03
N VAL A 12 -3.45 -5.50 -5.74
CA VAL A 12 -4.04 -4.55 -6.70
C VAL A 12 -4.71 -5.26 -7.88
N ARG A 13 -4.16 -6.38 -8.35
CA ARG A 13 -4.79 -7.21 -9.39
C ARG A 13 -6.06 -7.89 -8.90
N GLN A 14 -6.07 -8.40 -7.67
CA GLN A 14 -7.24 -9.06 -7.08
C GLN A 14 -8.35 -8.05 -6.74
N HIS A 15 -7.98 -6.89 -6.22
CA HIS A 15 -8.92 -5.83 -5.88
C HIS A 15 -8.40 -4.49 -6.40
N ALA A 16 -8.92 -4.10 -7.56
CA ALA A 16 -8.56 -2.84 -8.19
C ALA A 16 -8.99 -1.65 -7.29
N PRO A 17 -8.15 -0.62 -7.16
CA PRO A 17 -8.50 0.55 -6.37
C PRO A 17 -9.68 1.32 -6.98
N PRO A 18 -10.48 1.98 -6.13
CA PRO A 18 -11.60 2.79 -6.59
C PRO A 18 -11.10 3.91 -7.51
N SER A 19 -11.84 4.14 -8.59
CA SER A 19 -11.62 5.28 -9.48
C SER A 19 -12.37 6.50 -8.94
N LYS A 20 -11.70 7.65 -8.89
CA LYS A 20 -12.31 8.93 -8.53
C LYS A 20 -12.16 9.88 -9.72
N ASN A 21 -13.28 10.38 -10.24
CA ASN A 21 -13.33 11.30 -11.39
C ASN A 21 -12.53 10.81 -12.61
N GLY A 22 -12.67 9.52 -12.96
CA GLY A 22 -11.96 8.90 -14.08
C GLY A 22 -10.46 8.62 -13.85
N LYS A 23 -9.88 9.10 -12.73
CA LYS A 23 -8.51 8.77 -12.33
C LYS A 23 -8.50 7.54 -11.43
N ARG A 24 -7.55 6.64 -11.65
CA ARG A 24 -7.31 5.45 -10.82
C ARG A 24 -6.05 5.63 -9.99
N LEU A 25 -6.10 5.18 -8.74
CA LEU A 25 -4.90 5.06 -7.92
C LEU A 25 -3.94 4.06 -8.58
N ARG A 26 -2.71 4.50 -8.84
CA ARG A 26 -1.62 3.65 -9.30
C ARG A 26 -0.60 3.57 -8.19
N ILE A 27 -0.25 2.34 -7.80
CA ILE A 27 0.81 2.07 -6.84
C ILE A 27 2.01 1.57 -7.64
N PHE A 28 3.10 2.33 -7.66
CA PHE A 28 4.27 2.01 -8.45
C PHE A 28 5.13 0.96 -7.75
N TYR A 29 5.46 1.21 -6.48
CA TYR A 29 6.24 0.32 -5.65
C TYR A 29 6.06 0.67 -4.17
N ALA A 30 6.48 -0.26 -3.33
CA ALA A 30 6.40 -0.24 -1.89
C ALA A 30 7.79 -0.46 -1.29
N THR A 31 8.13 0.31 -0.27
CA THR A 31 9.38 0.17 0.49
C THR A 31 9.09 0.15 1.98
N GLN A 32 9.81 -0.71 2.71
CA GLN A 32 9.80 -0.65 4.17
C GLN A 32 10.81 0.42 4.63
N VAL A 33 10.33 1.38 5.41
CA VAL A 33 11.14 2.52 5.91
C VAL A 33 11.67 2.24 7.32
N THR A 34 10.82 1.68 8.18
CA THR A 34 11.18 1.35 9.57
C THR A 34 10.65 -0.03 9.95
N THR A 35 11.25 -0.65 10.96
CA THR A 35 10.92 -2.00 11.44
C THR A 35 10.17 -2.01 12.78
N ALA A 36 10.36 -1.00 13.64
CA ALA A 36 9.71 -0.91 14.95
C ALA A 36 9.18 0.51 15.23
N PRO A 37 7.92 0.84 14.86
CA PRO A 37 6.92 -0.02 14.21
C PRO A 37 7.21 -0.23 12.71
N PRO A 38 6.72 -1.32 12.09
CA PRO A 38 6.81 -1.54 10.65
C PRO A 38 6.11 -0.41 9.89
N THR A 39 6.88 0.44 9.21
CA THR A 39 6.34 1.51 8.36
C THR A 39 6.60 1.19 6.90
N ILE A 40 5.53 1.12 6.11
CA ILE A 40 5.57 0.84 4.68
C ILE A 40 5.20 2.11 3.93
N LEU A 41 6.10 2.57 3.09
CA LEU A 41 5.90 3.68 2.18
C LEU A 41 5.45 3.17 0.82
N LEU A 42 4.28 3.60 0.38
CA LEU A 42 3.74 3.34 -0.95
C LEU A 42 3.96 4.56 -1.84
N HIS A 43 4.66 4.34 -2.94
CA HIS A 43 4.81 5.34 -3.98
C HIS A 43 3.62 5.26 -4.92
N ILE A 44 2.87 6.35 -4.99
CA ILE A 44 1.61 6.44 -5.72
C ILE A 44 1.62 7.63 -6.69
N ASN A 45 0.64 7.68 -7.57
CA ASN A 45 0.43 8.81 -8.47
C ASN A 45 -0.20 10.03 -7.78
N ASP A 46 -1.21 9.83 -6.93
CA ASP A 46 -1.97 10.94 -6.34
C ASP A 46 -2.58 10.49 -5.00
N LYS A 47 -2.26 11.22 -3.92
CA LYS A 47 -2.75 10.94 -2.55
C LYS A 47 -4.25 11.18 -2.41
N THR A 48 -4.83 12.08 -3.20
CA THR A 48 -6.27 12.41 -3.12
C THR A 48 -7.17 11.27 -3.61
N LEU A 49 -6.58 10.29 -4.33
CA LEU A 49 -7.23 9.07 -4.79
C LEU A 49 -7.21 7.95 -3.73
N VAL A 50 -6.41 8.09 -2.67
CA VAL A 50 -6.33 7.08 -1.62
C VAL A 50 -7.51 7.21 -0.67
N HIS A 51 -8.31 6.17 -0.60
CA HIS A 51 -9.38 6.06 0.38
C HIS A 51 -8.95 5.17 1.56
N PHE A 52 -9.40 5.49 2.78
CA PHE A 52 -9.02 4.75 4.00
C PHE A 52 -9.36 3.26 3.92
N SER A 53 -10.46 2.90 3.23
CA SER A 53 -10.85 1.50 3.05
C SER A 53 -9.82 0.71 2.25
N TYR A 54 -9.23 1.33 1.22
CA TYR A 54 -8.19 0.70 0.41
C TYR A 54 -6.86 0.61 1.19
N THR A 55 -6.56 1.61 2.03
CA THR A 55 -5.43 1.52 2.99
C THR A 55 -5.60 0.31 3.91
N ARG A 56 -6.77 0.11 4.51
CA ARG A 56 -7.06 -1.05 5.38
C ARG A 56 -6.96 -2.38 4.62
N TYR A 57 -7.44 -2.41 3.37
CA TYR A 57 -7.31 -3.60 2.53
C TYR A 57 -5.84 -3.99 2.33
N ILE A 58 -4.99 -3.03 1.97
CA ILE A 58 -3.55 -3.27 1.78
C ILE A 58 -2.88 -3.66 3.10
N GLU A 59 -3.23 -3.00 4.21
CA GLU A 59 -2.73 -3.35 5.55
C GLU A 59 -3.04 -4.81 5.90
N ASN A 60 -4.28 -5.25 5.68
CA ASN A 60 -4.70 -6.62 5.94
C ASN A 60 -3.94 -7.61 5.07
N LYS A 61 -3.73 -7.32 3.78
CA LYS A 61 -2.93 -8.18 2.89
C LYS A 61 -1.48 -8.31 3.34
N ILE A 62 -0.88 -7.23 3.84
CA ILE A 62 0.47 -7.26 4.40
C ILE A 62 0.47 -8.10 5.69
N ARG A 63 -0.53 -7.93 6.56
CA ARG A 63 -0.65 -8.69 7.81
C ARG A 63 -0.83 -10.19 7.57
N GLU A 64 -1.62 -10.58 6.57
CA GLU A 64 -1.83 -11.98 6.17
C GLU A 64 -0.51 -12.66 5.77
N GLN A 65 0.36 -11.97 5.03
CA GLN A 65 1.60 -12.56 4.51
C GLN A 65 2.74 -12.57 5.53
N PHE A 66 2.87 -11.52 6.33
CA PHE A 66 4.03 -11.31 7.21
C PHE A 66 3.74 -11.54 8.69
N ALA A 67 2.51 -11.94 9.05
CA ALA A 67 2.09 -12.32 10.40
C ALA A 67 2.54 -11.34 11.51
N PHE A 68 2.40 -10.03 11.26
CA PHE A 68 2.67 -8.99 12.27
C PHE A 68 1.64 -9.02 13.39
N SER A 69 1.81 -9.94 14.34
CA SER A 69 1.01 -10.02 15.57
C SER A 69 1.55 -9.04 16.61
N GLY A 70 0.66 -8.27 17.25
CA GLY A 70 1.01 -7.39 18.36
C GLY A 70 1.67 -6.05 18.03
N THR A 71 1.99 -5.75 16.76
CA THR A 71 2.55 -4.44 16.35
C THR A 71 1.69 -3.77 15.29
N PRO A 72 1.36 -2.47 15.42
CA PRO A 72 0.65 -1.75 14.37
C PRO A 72 1.53 -1.59 13.12
N ILE A 73 0.94 -1.82 11.94
CA ILE A 73 1.58 -1.55 10.65
C ILE A 73 1.22 -0.13 10.25
N ARG A 74 2.21 0.72 10.00
CA ARG A 74 1.99 2.09 9.50
C ARG A 74 2.12 2.11 8.00
N ILE A 75 1.09 2.56 7.29
CA ILE A 75 1.15 2.80 5.86
C ILE A 75 1.25 4.30 5.63
N THR A 76 2.27 4.72 4.89
CA THR A 76 2.46 6.10 4.46
C THR A 76 2.48 6.16 2.94
N TYR A 77 2.00 7.26 2.39
CA TYR A 77 1.94 7.47 0.96
C TYR A 77 2.89 8.60 0.56
N ARG A 78 3.55 8.43 -0.58
CA ARG A 78 4.33 9.48 -1.22
C ARG A 78 3.94 9.55 -2.69
N GLU A 79 3.65 10.75 -3.15
CA GLU A 79 3.45 10.99 -4.57
C GLU A 79 4.80 10.89 -5.23
N ARG A 80 4.87 10.10 -6.29
CA ARG A 80 5.99 10.15 -7.20
C ARG A 80 5.77 11.37 -8.07
N ASN A 81 6.39 12.49 -7.68
CA ASN A 81 6.55 13.61 -8.59
C ASN A 81 7.45 13.09 -9.72
N GLU A 82 6.88 12.97 -10.91
CA GLU A 82 7.65 12.89 -12.15
C GLU A 82 8.19 14.28 -12.49
#